data_AF-A0A0B0MG54-F1
#
_entry.id   AF-A0A0B0MG54-F1
#
_cell.length_a   1.000
_cell.length_b   1.000
_cell.length_c   1.000
_cell.angle_alpha   90.00
_cell.angle_beta   90.00
_cell.angle_gamma   90.00
#
_symmetry.space_group_name_H-M   'P 1'
#
loop_
_entity.id
_entity.type
_entity.pdbx_description
1 polymer ?
#
loop_
_entity_poly.entity_id
_entity_poly.type
_entity_poly.pdbx_seq_one_letter_code
_entity_poly.pdbx_strand_id
1 'polypeptide(L)'
;MLPINYESWHLMPDSNKNQALDNIKELSSSQKFGYLQLFDIAHREKDGSPMTSEAGEIMEKLKDKKAEYEAIASSDSSVNLKNIDNIIITEVLDPKRYGRMAQMQESIGEQITQLKAEAASLKDEAAAREVEQNRKYNELQLQLQNMIQMFQQSQKPPS
;
A
#
# COMPACT_ATOMS: atom_id res chain seq x y z
N MET A 1 51.85 4.61 -0.74
CA MET A 1 51.49 5.29 -1.99
C MET A 1 52.77 5.57 -2.75
N LEU A 2 52.99 4.92 -3.89
CA LEU A 2 54.01 5.34 -4.85
C LEU A 2 53.27 6.11 -5.95
N PRO A 3 53.60 7.38 -6.22
CA PRO A 3 52.97 8.13 -7.30
C PRO A 3 53.46 7.55 -8.64
N ILE A 4 52.52 7.04 -9.44
CA ILE A 4 52.82 6.58 -10.80
C ILE A 4 53.12 7.83 -11.63
N ASN A 5 54.41 8.06 -11.90
CA ASN A 5 54.87 9.09 -12.82
C ASN A 5 54.48 8.70 -14.26
N TYR A 6 53.77 9.59 -14.96
CA TYR A 6 53.23 9.37 -16.30
C TYR A 6 54.33 9.13 -17.36
N GLU A 7 55.55 9.63 -17.14
CA GLU A 7 56.72 9.44 -18.00
C GLU A 7 57.25 8.00 -18.06
N SER A 8 56.78 7.10 -17.18
CA SER A 8 57.27 5.70 -17.11
C SER A 8 56.38 4.66 -17.80
N TRP A 9 55.32 5.06 -18.50
CA TRP A 9 54.37 4.13 -19.14
C TRP A 9 54.88 3.47 -20.43
N HIS A 10 55.83 4.11 -21.11
CA HIS A 10 56.37 3.62 -22.38
C HIS A 10 57.46 2.55 -22.23
N LEU A 11 57.96 2.31 -21.01
CA LEU A 11 59.07 1.39 -20.72
C LEU A 11 58.65 0.10 -19.99
N MET A 12 57.35 -0.10 -19.71
CA MET A 12 56.85 -1.29 -19.01
C MET A 12 56.54 -2.44 -19.98
N PRO A 13 56.90 -3.71 -19.65
CA PRO A 13 56.51 -4.87 -20.45
C PRO A 13 54.98 -5.03 -20.45
N ASP A 14 54.40 -5.41 -21.59
CA ASP A 14 52.95 -5.33 -21.82
C ASP A 14 52.09 -6.16 -20.85
N SER A 15 52.66 -7.23 -20.27
CA SER A 15 52.02 -8.02 -19.21
C SER A 15 51.66 -7.17 -17.98
N ASN A 16 52.53 -6.23 -17.59
CA ASN A 16 52.29 -5.33 -16.45
C ASN A 16 51.25 -4.24 -16.77
N LYS A 17 51.16 -3.82 -18.04
CA LYS A 17 50.14 -2.84 -18.49
C LYS A 17 48.74 -3.43 -18.42
N ASN A 18 48.57 -4.67 -18.86
CA ASN A 18 47.28 -5.37 -18.78
C ASN A 18 46.86 -5.63 -17.33
N GLN A 19 47.80 -6.01 -16.46
CA GLN A 19 47.54 -6.16 -15.02
C GLN A 19 47.13 -4.83 -14.36
N ALA A 20 47.75 -3.71 -14.74
CA ALA A 20 47.36 -2.39 -14.24
C ALA A 20 45.95 -1.97 -14.71
N LEU A 21 45.61 -2.27 -15.96
CA LEU A 21 44.27 -2.01 -16.51
C LEU A 21 43.19 -2.89 -15.87
N ASP A 22 43.48 -4.17 -15.61
CA ASP A 22 42.56 -5.07 -14.90
C ASP A 22 42.32 -4.61 -13.46
N ASN A 23 43.38 -4.18 -12.74
CA ASN A 23 43.25 -3.61 -11.40
C ASN A 23 42.44 -2.30 -11.39
N ILE A 24 42.64 -1.41 -12.38
CA ILE A 24 41.83 -0.17 -12.51
C ILE A 24 40.36 -0.52 -12.81
N LYS A 25 40.11 -1.53 -13.64
CA LYS A 25 38.75 -2.01 -13.96
C LYS A 25 38.07 -2.61 -12.74
N GLU A 26 38.77 -3.43 -11.95
CA GLU A 26 38.29 -4.05 -10.70
C GLU A 26 38.02 -3.01 -9.60
N LEU A 27 38.89 -2.00 -9.46
CA LEU A 27 38.66 -0.86 -8.57
C LEU A 27 37.47 0.00 -9.02
N SER A 28 37.31 0.21 -10.34
CA SER A 28 36.17 0.94 -10.89
C SER A 28 34.85 0.19 -10.74
N SER A 29 34.85 -1.15 -10.84
CA SER A 29 33.65 -1.97 -10.61
C SER A 29 33.29 -2.03 -9.13
N SER A 30 34.29 -2.12 -8.25
CA SER A 30 34.10 -2.06 -6.80
C SER A 30 33.63 -0.68 -6.34
N GLN A 31 34.13 0.39 -6.98
CA GLN A 31 33.69 1.76 -6.72
C GLN A 31 32.32 2.05 -7.32
N LYS A 32 31.97 1.49 -8.49
CA LYS A 32 30.59 1.52 -9.03
C LYS A 32 29.62 0.76 -8.14
N PHE A 33 30.04 -0.37 -7.56
CA PHE A 33 29.27 -1.12 -6.58
C PHE A 33 29.15 -0.35 -5.25
N GLY A 34 30.20 0.39 -4.86
CA GLY A 34 30.19 1.31 -3.73
C GLY A 34 29.29 2.53 -3.94
N TYR A 35 29.25 3.10 -5.15
CA TYR A 35 28.33 4.19 -5.50
C TYR A 35 26.89 3.72 -5.53
N LEU A 36 26.62 2.52 -6.07
CA LEU A 36 25.30 1.89 -6.01
C LEU A 36 24.91 1.58 -4.56
N GLN A 37 25.83 1.06 -3.74
CA GLN A 37 25.59 0.86 -2.30
C GLN A 37 25.34 2.17 -1.56
N LEU A 38 26.08 3.25 -1.85
CA LEU A 38 25.89 4.55 -1.22
C LEU A 38 24.57 5.20 -1.67
N PHE A 39 24.19 4.99 -2.93
CA PHE A 39 22.89 5.39 -3.46
C PHE A 39 21.77 4.63 -2.74
N ASP A 40 21.89 3.30 -2.62
CA ASP A 40 20.96 2.47 -1.89
C ASP A 40 20.89 2.86 -0.40
N ILE A 41 22.02 3.07 0.27
CA ILE A 41 22.09 3.47 1.70
C ILE A 41 21.47 4.85 1.95
N ALA A 42 21.65 5.80 1.03
CA ALA A 42 21.06 7.14 1.13
C ALA A 42 19.54 7.12 0.90
N HIS A 43 19.03 6.13 0.17
CA HIS A 43 17.62 5.96 -0.18
C HIS A 43 16.98 4.75 0.51
N ARG A 44 17.42 4.45 1.75
CA ARG A 44 16.84 3.38 2.58
C ARG A 44 16.42 3.96 3.93
N GLU A 45 15.35 3.40 4.49
CA GLU A 45 14.85 3.76 5.83
C GLU A 45 15.88 3.39 6.91
N LYS A 46 15.74 3.93 8.13
CA LYS A 46 16.71 3.72 9.23
C LYS A 46 16.90 2.25 9.64
N ASP A 47 15.92 1.41 9.37
CA ASP A 47 15.94 -0.04 9.60
C ASP A 47 16.63 -0.83 8.47
N GLY A 48 17.02 -0.14 7.39
CA GLY A 48 17.59 -0.77 6.22
C GLY A 48 16.53 -1.46 5.35
N SER A 49 15.31 -0.94 5.27
CA SER A 49 14.34 -1.33 4.23
C SER A 49 14.48 -0.43 2.98
N PRO A 50 14.26 -0.95 1.75
CA PRO A 50 14.18 -0.12 0.54
C PRO A 50 13.14 0.98 0.74
N MET A 51 13.43 2.24 0.37
CA MET A 51 12.40 3.28 0.36
C MET A 51 11.21 2.75 -0.45
N THR A 52 10.01 2.72 0.13
CA THR A 52 8.82 2.32 -0.62
C THR A 52 8.71 3.24 -1.83
N SER A 53 8.36 2.70 -3.00
CA SER A 53 8.39 3.42 -4.29
C SER A 53 7.70 4.79 -4.24
N GLU A 54 6.67 4.91 -3.40
CA GLU A 54 5.93 6.14 -3.17
C GLU A 54 6.72 7.21 -2.39
N ALA A 55 7.50 6.82 -1.38
CA ALA A 55 8.34 7.73 -0.59
C ALA A 55 9.56 8.20 -1.39
N GLY A 56 10.14 7.31 -2.22
CA GLY A 56 11.19 7.67 -3.18
C GLY A 56 10.73 8.68 -4.23
N GLU A 57 9.55 8.46 -4.82
CA GLU A 57 8.96 9.39 -5.80
C GLU A 57 8.64 10.76 -5.19
N ILE A 58 8.16 10.79 -3.93
CA ILE A 58 7.94 12.06 -3.21
C ILE A 58 9.28 12.77 -2.99
N MET A 59 10.30 12.07 -2.50
CA MET A 59 11.62 12.67 -2.24
C MET A 59 12.25 13.27 -3.51
N GLU A 60 12.17 12.58 -4.64
CA GLU A 60 12.64 13.12 -5.93
C GLU A 60 11.84 14.36 -6.36
N LYS A 61 10.50 14.32 -6.29
CA LYS A 61 9.67 15.50 -6.59
C LYS A 61 9.95 16.69 -5.67
N LEU A 62 10.22 16.46 -4.40
CA LEU A 62 10.61 17.50 -3.45
C LEU A 62 11.97 18.11 -3.81
N LYS A 63 12.91 17.29 -4.28
CA LYS A 63 14.25 17.71 -4.68
C LYS A 63 14.24 18.51 -5.97
N ASP A 64 13.49 18.07 -6.97
CA ASP A 64 13.28 18.80 -8.23
C ASP A 64 12.64 20.17 -7.98
N LYS A 65 11.59 20.21 -7.13
CA LYS A 65 10.91 21.46 -6.78
C LYS A 65 11.81 22.40 -5.98
N LYS A 66 12.64 21.88 -5.07
CA LYS A 66 13.64 22.67 -4.34
C LYS A 66 14.67 23.31 -5.28
N ALA A 67 15.15 22.56 -6.28
CA ALA A 67 16.08 23.08 -7.27
C ALA A 67 15.45 24.18 -8.16
N GLU A 68 14.19 24.01 -8.57
CA GLU A 68 13.42 25.03 -9.31
C GLU A 68 13.28 26.32 -8.49
N TYR A 69 12.91 26.22 -7.22
CA TYR A 69 12.76 27.39 -6.34
C TYR A 69 14.10 28.03 -5.94
N GLU A 70 15.18 27.27 -5.75
CA GLU A 70 16.53 27.83 -5.52
C GLU A 70 17.02 28.64 -6.73
N ALA A 71 16.72 28.18 -7.95
CA ALA A 71 17.05 28.92 -9.17
C ALA A 71 16.28 30.25 -9.28
N ILE A 72 15.02 30.28 -8.85
CA ILE A 72 14.18 31.48 -8.81
C ILE A 72 14.63 32.44 -7.70
N ALA A 73 14.90 31.93 -6.49
CA ALA A 73 15.40 32.71 -5.36
C ALA A 73 16.80 33.27 -5.61
N SER A 74 17.62 32.59 -6.41
CA SER A 74 18.91 33.11 -6.89
C SER A 74 18.76 34.31 -7.82
N SER A 75 17.59 34.49 -8.46
CA SER A 75 17.29 35.62 -9.34
C SER A 75 16.51 36.74 -8.64
N ASP A 76 15.66 36.41 -7.67
CA ASP A 76 14.87 37.36 -6.87
C ASP A 76 15.33 37.30 -5.41
N SER A 77 16.19 38.23 -4.99
CA SER A 77 16.89 38.19 -3.69
C SER A 77 15.99 38.33 -2.45
N SER A 78 14.67 38.38 -2.62
CA SER A 78 13.67 38.52 -1.56
C SER A 78 13.04 37.20 -1.11
N VAL A 79 13.33 36.08 -1.76
CA VAL A 79 12.73 34.78 -1.41
C VAL A 79 13.55 34.12 -0.28
N ASN A 80 13.04 34.20 0.95
CA ASN A 80 13.65 33.56 2.12
C ASN A 80 13.51 32.03 2.05
N LEU A 81 14.62 31.29 2.21
CA LEU A 81 14.67 29.82 2.23
C LEU A 81 13.64 29.18 3.18
N LYS A 82 13.28 29.84 4.30
CA LYS A 82 12.25 29.38 5.25
C LYS A 82 10.83 29.32 4.65
N ASN A 83 10.55 30.09 3.59
CA ASN A 83 9.29 30.02 2.85
C ASN A 83 9.24 28.82 1.88
N ILE A 84 10.39 28.36 1.39
CA ILE A 84 10.45 27.29 0.38
C ILE A 84 10.03 25.94 1.00
N ASP A 85 10.52 25.62 2.21
CA ASP A 85 10.11 24.40 2.91
C ASP A 85 8.60 24.40 3.20
N ASN A 86 8.02 25.55 3.55
CA ASN A 86 6.58 25.67 3.79
C ASN A 86 5.76 25.49 2.50
N ILE A 87 6.17 26.11 1.39
CA ILE A 87 5.51 25.97 0.08
C ILE A 87 5.54 24.51 -0.38
N ILE A 88 6.68 23.85 -0.24
CA ILE A 88 6.85 22.45 -0.61
C ILE A 88 5.94 21.53 0.23
N ILE A 89 5.82 21.79 1.54
CA ILE A 89 4.90 21.04 2.41
C ILE A 89 3.44 21.25 1.98
N THR A 90 3.04 22.47 1.63
CA THR A 90 1.65 22.77 1.25
C THR A 90 1.30 22.28 -0.16
N GLU A 91 2.20 22.39 -1.14
CA GLU A 91 1.89 22.03 -2.54
C GLU A 91 2.06 20.53 -2.84
N VAL A 92 3.06 19.88 -2.25
CA VAL A 92 3.40 18.48 -2.61
C VAL A 92 2.73 17.47 -1.67
N LEU A 93 2.72 17.75 -0.36
CA LEU A 93 2.24 16.78 0.63
C LEU A 93 0.73 16.85 0.85
N ASP A 94 0.11 18.03 0.84
CA ASP A 94 -1.33 18.16 1.13
C ASP A 94 -2.23 17.46 0.09
N PRO A 95 -2.09 17.66 -1.24
CA PRO A 95 -2.93 16.99 -2.22
C PRO A 95 -2.84 15.46 -2.14
N LYS A 96 -1.66 14.92 -1.81
CA LYS A 96 -1.42 13.48 -1.65
C LYS A 96 -2.05 12.94 -0.35
N ARG A 97 -2.16 13.76 0.70
CA ARG A 97 -2.90 13.40 1.93
C ARG A 97 -4.42 13.46 1.71
N TYR A 98 -4.92 14.49 1.04
CA TYR A 98 -6.34 14.60 0.71
C TYR A 98 -6.81 13.50 -0.26
N GLY A 99 -6.01 13.18 -1.28
CA GLY A 99 -6.30 12.10 -2.22
C GLY A 99 -6.39 10.72 -1.55
N ARG A 100 -5.44 10.39 -0.66
CA ARG A 100 -5.49 9.13 0.10
C ARG A 100 -6.66 9.06 1.08
N MET A 101 -6.98 10.17 1.75
CA MET A 101 -8.18 10.24 2.60
C MET A 101 -9.46 10.04 1.81
N ALA A 102 -9.58 10.64 0.61
CA ALA A 102 -10.75 10.48 -0.25
C ALA A 102 -10.94 9.03 -0.71
N GLN A 103 -9.87 8.37 -1.17
CA GLN A 103 -9.92 6.96 -1.58
C GLN A 103 -10.29 6.02 -0.43
N MET A 104 -9.73 6.26 0.75
CA MET A 104 -10.07 5.49 1.95
C MET A 104 -11.54 5.69 2.33
N GLN A 105 -12.04 6.92 2.24
CA GLN A 105 -13.43 7.24 2.53
C GLN A 105 -14.41 6.60 1.54
N GLU A 106 -14.06 6.56 0.26
CA GLU A 106 -14.83 5.86 -0.78
C GLU A 106 -14.88 4.35 -0.52
N SER A 107 -13.72 3.73 -0.26
CA SER A 107 -13.64 2.29 0.09
C SER A 107 -14.43 1.94 1.35
N ILE A 108 -14.42 2.82 2.37
CA ILE A 108 -15.23 2.64 3.57
C ILE A 108 -16.73 2.77 3.24
N GLY A 109 -17.11 3.72 2.40
CA GLY A 109 -18.50 3.91 1.96
C GLY A 109 -19.06 2.69 1.22
N GLU A 110 -18.26 2.08 0.35
CA GLU A 110 -18.60 0.84 -0.35
C GLU A 110 -18.81 -0.32 0.64
N GLN A 111 -17.88 -0.53 1.58
CA GLN A 111 -17.98 -1.56 2.60
C GLN A 111 -19.23 -1.40 3.49
N ILE A 112 -19.55 -0.17 3.90
CA ILE A 112 -20.77 0.12 4.67
C ILE A 112 -22.02 -0.23 3.86
N THR A 113 -22.02 0.10 2.57
CA THR A 113 -23.16 -0.19 1.69
C THR A 113 -23.37 -1.71 1.55
N GLN A 114 -22.29 -2.46 1.39
CA GLN A 114 -22.34 -3.91 1.30
C GLN A 114 -22.85 -4.56 2.60
N LEU A 115 -22.29 -4.17 3.75
CA LEU A 115 -22.74 -4.65 5.06
C LEU A 115 -24.22 -4.34 5.31
N LYS A 116 -24.68 -3.17 4.87
CA LYS A 116 -26.09 -2.77 5.02
C LYS A 116 -27.02 -3.62 4.15
N ALA A 117 -26.61 -3.96 2.93
CA ALA A 117 -27.37 -4.86 2.05
C ALA A 117 -27.41 -6.29 2.61
N GLU A 118 -26.29 -6.79 3.14
CA GLU A 118 -26.21 -8.12 3.77
C GLU A 118 -27.10 -8.20 5.02
N ALA A 119 -27.05 -7.18 5.88
CA ALA A 119 -27.90 -7.12 7.07
C ALA A 119 -29.41 -7.08 6.73
N ALA A 120 -29.79 -6.39 5.64
CA ALA A 120 -31.17 -6.38 5.16
C ALA A 120 -31.61 -7.77 4.67
N SER A 121 -30.77 -8.43 3.86
CA SER A 121 -31.03 -9.78 3.37
C SER A 121 -31.20 -10.80 4.51
N LEU A 122 -30.29 -10.78 5.50
CA LEU A 122 -30.37 -11.67 6.66
C LEU A 122 -31.64 -11.45 7.48
N LYS A 123 -32.11 -10.21 7.59
CA LYS A 123 -33.36 -9.88 8.30
C LYS A 123 -34.58 -10.44 7.57
N ASP A 124 -34.63 -10.29 6.25
CA ASP A 124 -35.73 -10.81 5.44
C ASP A 124 -35.75 -12.34 5.45
N GLU A 125 -34.58 -12.98 5.39
CA GLU A 125 -34.46 -14.43 5.50
C GLU A 125 -34.89 -14.94 6.89
N ALA A 126 -34.50 -14.26 7.96
CA ALA A 126 -34.94 -14.60 9.31
C ALA A 126 -36.46 -14.51 9.46
N ALA A 127 -37.08 -13.46 8.92
CA ALA A 127 -38.54 -13.32 8.93
C ALA A 127 -39.23 -14.43 8.12
N ALA A 128 -38.70 -14.79 6.95
CA ALA A 128 -39.24 -15.89 6.15
C ALA A 128 -39.14 -17.24 6.87
N ARG A 129 -38.01 -17.52 7.55
CA ARG A 129 -37.83 -18.75 8.34
C ARG A 129 -38.80 -18.80 9.53
N GLU A 130 -39.07 -17.68 10.20
CA GLU A 130 -40.03 -17.62 11.30
C GLU A 130 -41.46 -17.92 10.84
N VAL A 131 -41.89 -17.34 9.72
CA VAL A 131 -43.21 -17.62 9.11
C VAL A 131 -43.34 -19.10 8.75
N GLU A 132 -42.32 -19.69 8.13
CA GLU A 132 -42.35 -21.11 7.75
C GLU A 132 -42.32 -22.04 8.98
N GLN A 133 -41.57 -21.70 10.04
CA GLN A 133 -41.62 -22.46 11.29
C GLN A 133 -43.00 -22.41 11.94
N ASN A 134 -43.62 -21.23 12.00
CA ASN A 134 -44.97 -21.06 12.52
C ASN A 134 -45.99 -21.84 11.69
N ARG A 135 -45.85 -21.86 10.36
CA ARG A 135 -46.69 -22.68 9.47
C ARG A 135 -46.57 -24.17 9.81
N LYS A 136 -45.34 -24.69 9.92
CA LYS A 136 -45.08 -26.09 10.28
C LYS A 136 -45.62 -26.45 11.67
N TYR A 137 -45.47 -25.55 12.64
CA TYR A 137 -46.01 -25.73 13.98
C TYR A 137 -47.53 -25.85 13.97
N ASN A 138 -48.22 -24.94 13.26
CA ASN A 138 -49.67 -24.95 13.13
C ASN A 138 -50.19 -26.20 12.41
N GLU A 139 -49.50 -26.65 11.35
CA GLU A 139 -49.84 -27.90 10.65
C GLU A 139 -49.70 -29.12 11.56
N LEU A 140 -48.62 -29.20 12.34
CA LEU A 140 -48.42 -30.29 13.29
C LEU A 140 -49.49 -30.30 14.38
N GLN A 141 -49.86 -29.12 14.89
CA GLN A 141 -50.92 -28.98 15.89
C GLN A 141 -52.27 -29.47 15.34
N LEU A 142 -52.59 -29.13 14.08
CA LEU A 142 -53.82 -29.58 13.42
C LEU A 142 -53.82 -31.11 13.21
N GLN A 143 -52.69 -31.69 12.79
CA GLN A 143 -52.56 -33.15 12.66
C GLN A 143 -52.80 -33.86 14.00
N LEU A 144 -52.23 -33.34 15.09
CA LEU A 144 -52.42 -33.89 16.43
C LEU A 144 -53.90 -33.80 16.85
N GLN A 145 -54.56 -32.68 16.60
CA GLN A 145 -55.98 -32.51 16.89
C GLN A 145 -56.85 -33.52 16.14
N ASN A 146 -56.57 -33.73 14.84
CA ASN A 146 -57.26 -34.72 14.02
C ASN A 146 -57.07 -36.15 14.55
N MET A 147 -55.86 -36.52 14.98
CA MET A 147 -55.62 -37.83 15.61
C MET A 147 -56.40 -38.02 16.90
N ILE A 148 -56.43 -37.00 17.78
CA ILE A 148 -57.20 -37.04 19.03
C ILE A 148 -58.69 -37.24 18.72
N GLN A 149 -59.22 -36.55 17.71
CA GLN A 149 -60.63 -36.69 17.33
C GLN A 149 -60.96 -38.09 16.80
N MET A 150 -60.12 -38.65 15.91
CA MET A 150 -60.31 -40.01 15.41
C MET A 150 -60.25 -41.04 16.54
N PHE A 151 -59.31 -40.89 17.47
CA PHE A 151 -59.20 -41.77 18.64
C PHE A 151 -60.44 -41.67 19.54
N GLN A 152 -60.98 -40.48 19.78
CA GLN A 152 -62.22 -40.33 20.56
C GLN A 152 -63.42 -40.97 19.86
N GLN A 153 -63.48 -40.93 18.53
CA GLN A 153 -64.56 -41.57 17.76
C GLN A 153 -64.49 -43.09 17.83
N SER A 154 -63.31 -43.70 17.82
CA SER A 154 -63.18 -45.16 17.94
C SER A 154 -63.52 -45.69 19.33
N GLN A 155 -63.48 -44.84 20.36
CA GLN A 155 -63.89 -45.17 21.73
C GLN A 155 -65.41 -45.04 21.96
N LYS A 156 -66.18 -44.51 20.99
CA LYS A 156 -67.64 -44.43 21.13
C LYS A 156 -68.26 -45.80 20.85
N PRO A 157 -69.14 -46.31 21.74
CA PRO A 157 -69.80 -47.59 21.52
C PRO A 157 -70.74 -47.50 20.28
N PRO A 158 -70.86 -48.59 19.50
CA PRO A 158 -71.79 -48.62 18.38
C PRO A 158 -73.23 -48.47 18.89
N SER A 159 -74.00 -47.65 18.18
CA SER A 159 -75.45 -47.46 18.40
C SER A 159 -76.25 -48.67 17.94
#